data_AF-A0A961DUF4-F1
#
_entry.id   AF-A0A961DUF4-F1
#
_cell.length_a   1.000
_cell.length_b   1.000
_cell.length_c   1.000
_cell.angle_alpha   90.00
_cell.angle_beta   90.00
_cell.angle_gamma   90.00
#
_symmetry.space_group_name_H-M   'P 1'
#
loop_
_entity.id
_entity.type
_entity.pdbx_description
1 polymer ?
#
loop_
_entity_poly.entity_id
_entity_poly.type
_entity_poly.pdbx_seq_one_letter_code
_entity_poly.pdbx_strand_id
1 'polypeptide(L)'
;MATLGQYAVHLTDEAGVLRSFLPGQEVPDWAAAQLGPHCFPPGQGGAGPTPAAVPEPVGGDTAAGPPPRSGKGSSESAWRRYADEHGVDVTSLEGRDDIIAACQEAGIAVE
;
A
#
# COMPACT_ATOMS: atom_id res chain seq x y z
N MET A 1 8.01 -22.05 2.09
CA MET A 1 9.13 -21.11 2.35
C MET A 1 9.76 -20.70 1.03
N ALA A 2 9.64 -19.42 0.70
CA ALA A 2 10.17 -18.84 -0.53
C ALA A 2 11.37 -17.94 -0.19
N THR A 3 12.35 -17.88 -1.09
CA THR A 3 13.56 -17.06 -0.89
C THR A 3 13.40 -15.73 -1.59
N LEU A 4 13.60 -14.63 -0.87
CA LEU A 4 13.50 -13.29 -1.42
C LEU A 4 14.56 -13.07 -2.51
N GLY A 5 14.17 -12.36 -3.59
CA GLY A 5 15.06 -12.05 -4.71
C GLY A 5 16.11 -11.00 -4.38
N GLN A 6 16.48 -10.20 -5.38
CA GLN A 6 17.57 -9.21 -5.28
C GLN A 6 17.22 -7.93 -4.50
N TYR A 7 15.98 -7.79 -4.04
CA TYR A 7 15.48 -6.57 -3.38
C TYR A 7 15.13 -6.86 -1.92
N ALA A 8 15.40 -5.89 -1.04
CA ALA A 8 14.90 -5.92 0.32
C ALA A 8 13.42 -5.52 0.34
N VAL A 9 12.60 -6.26 1.09
CA VAL A 9 11.16 -5.99 1.16
C VAL A 9 10.74 -5.75 2.60
N HIS A 10 9.88 -4.75 2.79
CA HIS A 10 9.36 -4.32 4.08
C HIS A 10 7.87 -4.62 4.08
N LEU A 11 7.43 -5.46 5.01
CA LEU A 11 6.03 -5.89 5.12
C LEU A 11 5.55 -5.62 6.53
N THR A 12 4.28 -5.24 6.65
CA THR A 12 3.61 -5.14 7.94
C THR A 12 2.90 -6.47 8.19
N ASP A 13 3.17 -7.11 9.33
CA ASP A 13 2.44 -8.32 9.74
C ASP A 13 1.01 -8.00 10.20
N GLU A 14 0.20 -9.02 10.47
CA GLU A 14 -1.18 -8.84 10.94
C GLU A 14 -1.28 -8.12 12.30
N ALA A 15 -0.19 -8.05 13.06
CA ALA A 15 -0.12 -7.30 14.31
C ALA A 15 0.30 -5.83 14.09
N GLY A 16 0.46 -5.39 12.84
CA GLY A 16 0.88 -4.03 12.51
C GLY A 16 2.38 -3.81 12.65
N VAL A 17 3.19 -4.88 12.82
CA VAL A 17 4.63 -4.76 13.04
C VAL A 17 5.36 -4.78 11.70
N LEU A 18 6.18 -3.76 11.46
CA LEU A 18 7.05 -3.70 10.28
C LEU A 18 8.17 -4.75 10.39
N ARG A 19 8.24 -5.62 9.39
CA ARG A 19 9.24 -6.69 9.21
C ARG A 19 10.02 -6.42 7.94
N SER A 20 11.34 -6.25 8.08
CA SER A 20 12.27 -6.12 6.96
C SER A 20 12.87 -7.49 6.63
N PHE A 21 12.76 -7.90 5.37
CA PHE A 21 13.41 -9.08 4.83
C PHE A 21 14.51 -8.65 3.86
N LEU A 22 15.71 -9.17 4.08
CA LEU A 22 16.86 -8.90 3.22
C LEU A 22 16.86 -9.81 1.98
N PRO A 23 17.51 -9.40 0.89
CA PRO A 23 17.66 -10.24 -0.29
C PRO A 23 18.34 -11.57 0.04
N GLY A 24 17.83 -12.68 -0.52
CA GLY A 24 18.31 -14.03 -0.21
C GLY A 24 17.82 -14.61 1.12
N GLN A 25 17.02 -13.88 1.89
CA GLN A 25 16.43 -14.36 3.14
C GLN A 25 15.15 -15.16 2.86
N GLU A 26 14.89 -16.20 3.67
CA GLU A 26 13.62 -16.93 3.61
C GLU A 26 12.49 -16.08 4.18
N VAL A 27 11.40 -15.99 3.40
CA VAL A 27 10.16 -15.35 3.82
C VAL A 27 9.10 -16.39 4.21
N PRO A 28 8.40 -16.17 5.33
CA PRO A 28 7.30 -17.01 5.77
C PRO A 28 6.08 -16.89 4.84
N ASP A 29 5.20 -17.89 4.85
CA ASP A 29 4.08 -17.98 3.90
C ASP A 29 3.10 -16.80 3.97
N TRP A 30 2.88 -16.20 5.15
CA TRP A 30 2.07 -14.98 5.30
C TRP A 30 2.68 -13.78 4.55
N ALA A 31 4.02 -13.70 4.51
CA ALA A 31 4.73 -12.65 3.79
C ALA A 31 4.68 -12.95 2.29
N ALA A 32 4.90 -14.21 1.89
CA ALA A 32 4.80 -14.62 0.50
C ALA A 32 3.40 -14.41 -0.10
N ALA A 33 2.33 -14.49 0.71
CA ALA A 33 0.97 -14.19 0.28
C ALA A 33 0.75 -12.69 -0.03
N GLN A 34 1.49 -11.79 0.62
CA GLN A 34 1.45 -10.35 0.34
C GLN A 34 2.41 -9.95 -0.79
N LEU A 35 3.43 -10.76 -1.06
CA LEU A 35 4.45 -10.50 -2.08
C LEU A 35 4.02 -11.04 -3.44
N GLY A 36 4.16 -10.21 -4.47
CA GLY A 36 3.94 -10.65 -5.84
C GLY A 36 5.07 -11.54 -6.36
N PRO A 37 4.86 -12.28 -7.46
CA PRO A 37 5.87 -13.16 -8.07
C PRO A 37 7.15 -12.42 -8.51
N HIS A 38 7.10 -11.10 -8.67
CA HIS A 38 8.24 -10.23 -8.99
C HIS A 38 9.21 -10.03 -7.81
N CYS A 39 8.81 -10.34 -6.58
CA CYS A 39 9.67 -10.27 -5.40
C CYS A 39 10.59 -11.49 -5.25
N PHE A 40 10.34 -12.53 -6.05
CA PHE A 40 11.05 -13.81 -6.00
C PHE A 40 11.91 -14.00 -7.25
N PRO A 41 13.02 -14.75 -7.16
CA PRO A 41 13.81 -15.08 -8.33
C PRO A 41 12.97 -15.89 -9.35
N PRO A 42 13.23 -15.70 -10.65
CA PRO A 42 12.49 -16.38 -11.70
C PRO A 42 12.62 -17.90 -11.54
N GLY A 43 11.49 -18.58 -11.32
CA GLY A 43 11.43 -20.04 -11.12
C GLY A 43 11.08 -20.52 -9.70
N GLN A 44 10.96 -19.62 -8.71
CA GLN A 44 10.51 -19.98 -7.33
C GLN A 44 9.10 -19.47 -6.96
N GLY A 45 8.46 -18.67 -7.81
CA GLY A 45 7.06 -18.28 -7.66
C GLY A 45 6.14 -19.43 -8.03
N GLY A 46 5.46 -20.02 -7.06
CA GLY A 46 4.51 -21.10 -7.27
C GLY A 46 3.51 -20.78 -8.38
N ALA A 47 3.30 -21.75 -9.26
CA ALA A 47 2.30 -21.71 -10.32
C ALA A 47 0.88 -21.64 -9.74
N GLY A 48 0.43 -20.44 -9.40
CA GLY A 48 -0.98 -20.10 -9.22
C GLY A 48 -1.50 -19.41 -10.49
N PRO A 49 -2.79 -19.60 -10.86
CA PRO A 49 -3.34 -19.04 -12.08
C PRO A 49 -3.20 -17.52 -12.08
N THR A 50 -2.73 -16.99 -13.20
CA THR A 50 -2.60 -15.56 -13.51
C THR A 50 -3.75 -14.74 -12.90
N PRO A 51 -3.49 -13.87 -11.91
CA PRO A 51 -4.41 -12.80 -11.60
C PRO A 51 -4.19 -11.70 -12.63
N ALA A 52 -5.28 -11.27 -13.25
CA ALA A 52 -5.36 -10.02 -13.98
C ALA A 52 -4.69 -8.88 -13.20
N ALA A 53 -3.98 -8.01 -13.93
CA ALA A 53 -3.49 -6.70 -13.52
C ALA A 53 -3.75 -6.33 -12.04
N VAL A 54 -2.83 -6.71 -11.16
CA VAL A 54 -2.79 -6.18 -9.80
C VAL A 54 -2.08 -4.83 -9.88
N PRO A 55 -2.72 -3.71 -9.50
CA PRO A 55 -2.07 -2.40 -9.53
C PRO A 55 -0.85 -2.41 -8.61
N GLU A 56 0.17 -1.66 -9.04
CA GLU A 56 1.51 -1.61 -8.46
C GLU A 56 1.52 -1.37 -6.93
N PRO A 57 2.52 -1.88 -6.20
CA PRO A 57 2.66 -1.61 -4.78
C PRO A 57 3.01 -0.13 -4.58
N VAL A 58 1.98 0.68 -4.42
CA VAL A 58 2.12 2.04 -3.90
C VAL A 58 2.68 1.95 -2.49
N GLY A 59 3.92 2.38 -2.32
CA GLY A 59 4.47 2.65 -1.01
C GLY A 59 3.58 3.68 -0.32
N GLY A 60 2.92 3.25 0.76
CA GLY A 60 2.17 4.09 1.68
C GLY A 60 1.78 3.21 2.87
N ASP A 61 2.56 3.28 3.94
CA ASP A 61 2.27 4.11 5.11
C ASP A 61 1.45 3.32 6.13
N THR A 62 2.13 2.86 7.17
CA THR A 62 1.48 2.30 8.35
C THR A 62 1.22 3.46 9.30
N ALA A 63 0.14 4.18 9.05
CA ALA A 63 -0.56 4.91 10.09
C ALA A 63 -2.04 4.96 9.69
N ALA A 64 -2.88 4.38 10.53
CA ALA A 64 -4.34 4.44 10.45
C ALA A 64 -4.84 5.86 10.77
N GLY A 65 -4.31 6.86 10.08
CA GLY A 65 -4.59 8.28 10.26
C GLY A 65 -4.62 9.00 8.92
N PRO A 66 -5.07 10.27 8.90
CA PRO A 66 -5.15 11.05 7.67
C PRO A 66 -3.81 11.10 6.92
N PRO A 67 -3.84 11.09 5.57
CA PRO A 67 -2.65 11.41 4.79
C PRO A 67 -2.13 12.79 5.21
N PRO A 68 -0.81 13.06 5.15
CA PRO A 68 -0.29 14.38 5.46
C PRO A 68 -0.71 15.42 4.40
N ARG A 69 -0.91 16.68 4.79
CA ARG A 69 -1.22 17.80 3.89
C ARG A 69 -0.02 18.29 3.09
N SER A 70 1.21 18.00 3.49
CA SER A 70 2.43 18.33 2.72
C SER A 70 3.56 17.34 2.98
N GLY A 71 4.30 16.99 1.93
CA GLY A 71 5.44 16.08 2.01
C GLY A 71 5.25 14.77 1.25
N LYS A 72 6.10 13.79 1.57
CA LYS A 72 6.10 12.47 0.96
C LYS A 72 4.88 11.70 1.49
N GLY A 73 3.91 11.39 0.62
CA GLY A 73 2.62 10.79 0.99
C GLY A 73 1.42 11.73 0.79
N SER A 74 1.65 13.02 0.58
CA SER A 74 0.60 14.04 0.38
C SER A 74 0.10 14.15 -1.06
N SER A 75 0.04 13.03 -1.78
CA SER A 75 -0.39 13.01 -3.17
C SER A 75 -1.91 13.07 -3.27
N GLU A 76 -2.42 13.69 -4.33
CA GLU A 76 -3.85 13.70 -4.64
C GLU A 76 -4.46 12.29 -4.63
N SER A 77 -3.75 11.31 -5.18
CA SER A 77 -4.16 9.90 -5.18
C SER A 77 -4.29 9.29 -3.78
N ALA A 78 -3.45 9.72 -2.82
CA ALA A 78 -3.53 9.24 -1.43
C ALA A 78 -4.78 9.79 -0.74
N TRP A 79 -5.08 11.07 -0.97
CA TRP A 79 -6.29 11.72 -0.47
C TRP A 79 -7.56 11.17 -1.11
N ARG A 80 -7.56 10.88 -2.42
CA ARG A 80 -8.72 10.23 -3.08
C ARG A 80 -9.00 8.85 -2.51
N ARG A 81 -7.96 8.06 -2.27
CA ARG A 81 -8.11 6.73 -1.65
C ARG A 81 -8.67 6.84 -0.23
N TYR A 82 -8.14 7.76 0.57
CA TYR A 82 -8.64 8.00 1.93
C TYR A 82 -10.09 8.48 1.94
N ALA A 83 -10.48 9.36 1.01
CA ALA A 83 -11.86 9.80 0.85
C ALA A 83 -12.81 8.63 0.49
N ASP A 84 -12.42 7.79 -0.47
CA ASP A 84 -13.17 6.60 -0.90
C ASP A 84 -13.34 5.59 0.25
N GLU A 85 -12.27 5.31 0.99
CA GLU A 85 -12.31 4.42 2.17
C GLU A 85 -13.27 4.91 3.26
N HIS A 86 -13.49 6.22 3.35
CA HIS A 86 -14.43 6.84 4.27
C HIS A 86 -15.81 7.15 3.65
N GLY A 87 -16.04 6.80 2.38
CA GLY A 87 -17.32 6.96 1.69
C GLY A 87 -17.61 8.39 1.20
N VAL A 88 -16.59 9.23 1.01
CA VAL A 88 -16.72 10.56 0.43
C VAL A 88 -16.49 10.50 -1.07
N ASP A 89 -17.50 10.88 -1.84
CA ASP A 89 -17.35 10.99 -3.30
C ASP A 89 -16.54 12.25 -3.64
N VAL A 90 -15.31 12.03 -4.09
CA VAL A 90 -14.39 13.10 -4.51
C VAL A 90 -14.01 12.98 -5.99
N THR A 91 -14.74 12.14 -6.74
CA THR A 91 -14.54 11.88 -8.16
C THR A 91 -14.78 13.11 -9.02
N SER A 92 -15.63 14.02 -8.54
CA SER A 92 -15.92 15.30 -9.20
C SER A 92 -14.99 16.43 -8.76
N LEU A 93 -14.06 16.19 -7.82
CA LEU A 93 -13.15 17.20 -7.29
C LEU A 93 -11.80 17.12 -8.01
N GLU A 94 -11.40 18.27 -8.51
CA GLU A 94 -10.10 18.47 -9.15
C GLU A 94 -9.21 19.23 -8.16
N GLY A 95 -8.13 18.60 -7.71
CA GLY A 95 -7.24 19.20 -6.73
C GLY A 95 -7.26 18.47 -5.39
N ARG A 96 -6.06 18.19 -4.88
CA ARG A 96 -5.84 17.61 -3.56
C ARG A 96 -6.50 18.41 -2.44
N ASP A 97 -6.40 19.73 -2.47
CA ASP A 97 -6.93 20.58 -1.40
C ASP A 97 -8.48 20.57 -1.35
N ASP A 98 -9.15 20.42 -2.49
CA ASP A 98 -10.61 20.23 -2.56
C ASP A 98 -11.03 18.87 -1.98
N ILE A 99 -10.25 17.81 -2.24
CA ILE A 99 -10.47 16.47 -1.64
C ILE A 99 -10.31 16.53 -0.11
N ILE A 100 -9.30 17.23 0.39
CA ILE A 100 -9.07 17.43 1.83
C ILE A 100 -10.25 18.19 2.46
N ALA A 101 -10.71 19.24 1.80
CA ALA A 101 -11.85 20.02 2.26
C ALA A 101 -13.13 19.16 2.35
N ALA A 102 -13.41 18.33 1.34
CA ALA A 102 -14.55 17.41 1.35
C ALA A 102 -14.46 16.38 2.49
N CYS A 103 -13.26 15.84 2.74
CA CYS A 103 -13.04 14.97 3.90
C CYS A 103 -13.32 15.69 5.23
N GLN A 104 -12.82 16.92 5.37
CA GLN A 104 -13.04 17.73 6.57
C GLN A 104 -14.52 18.08 6.77
N GLU A 105 -15.25 18.42 5.70
CA GLU A 105 -16.70 18.70 5.74
C GLU A 105 -17.53 17.45 6.07
N ALA A 106 -17.07 16.26 5.65
CA ALA A 106 -17.65 14.98 6.05
C ALA A 106 -17.32 14.58 7.51
N GLY A 107 -16.54 15.40 8.23
CA GLY A 107 -16.13 15.15 9.62
C GLY A 107 -15.01 14.11 9.76
N ILE A 108 -14.27 13.86 8.67
CA ILE A 108 -13.13 12.94 8.66
C ILE A 108 -11.89 13.70 9.12
N ALA A 109 -11.06 13.05 9.93
CA ALA A 109 -9.80 13.63 10.38
C ALA A 109 -8.91 13.97 9.17
N VAL A 110 -8.27 15.15 9.21
CA VAL A 110 -7.32 15.67 8.21
C VAL A 110 -6.11 16.24 8.96
N GLU A 111 -4.89 16.07 8.42
CA GLU A 111 -3.63 16.54 9.06
C GLU A 111 -2.71 17.22 8.04
#